data_AF-A0A965IET8-F1
#
_entry.id   AF-A0A965IET8-F1
#
_cell.length_a   1.000
_cell.length_b   1.000
_cell.length_c   1.000
_cell.angle_alpha   90.00
_cell.angle_beta   90.00
_cell.angle_gamma   90.00
#
_symmetry.space_group_name_H-M   'P 1'
#
loop_
_entity.id
_entity.type
_entity.pdbx_description
1 polymer ?
#
loop_
_entity_poly.entity_id
_entity_poly.type
_entity_poly.pdbx_seq_one_letter_code
_entity_poly.pdbx_strand_id
1 'polypeptide(L)'
;MMGKAYTLDERKHHLAHLCAQGHDWNNTGKSLRYLSNGKCVQCQKERSSRHYQRNRELVIARTREWQRQNPITSAENVARVNAYRQKQKEQGTYVRSRYGLPYGFLSENDIPANYASRVAELLGRGMNVHEIKDILDFESKYLEKIGYSLTVAQLVHEEQKRYWRENPEARRLHESKQNKHRLRLRYMTDESLRLYNREKSKRRKAQNRGQIAVAIPASALRRRFNEFGNCCAYCGNRGFMQIEHVIAICNDGLHDISNIVPACLRCNYSKGRKDMEDWYRSQAFFCQARLDAIQRITAISADTQLSLAVG
;
A
#
# COMPACT_ATOMS: atom_id res chain seq x y z
N MET A 1 6.73 17.14 -6.60
CA MET A 1 6.78 18.00 -7.80
C MET A 1 5.45 17.90 -8.54
N MET A 2 4.48 18.76 -8.21
CA MET A 2 3.22 18.83 -8.96
C MET A 2 3.44 19.74 -10.18
N GLY A 3 3.61 19.13 -11.35
CA GLY A 3 3.70 19.84 -12.61
C GLY A 3 2.36 20.50 -12.94
N LYS A 4 2.41 21.77 -13.36
CA LYS A 4 1.28 22.55 -13.87
C LYS A 4 0.41 21.70 -14.79
N ALA A 5 -0.91 21.71 -14.61
CA ALA A 5 -1.86 21.12 -15.54
C ALA A 5 -1.78 21.87 -16.87
N TYR A 6 -0.98 21.36 -17.80
CA TYR A 6 -0.94 21.85 -19.17
C TYR A 6 -2.16 21.29 -19.90
N THR A 7 -2.98 22.18 -20.44
CA THR A 7 -4.04 21.82 -21.39
C THR A 7 -3.39 21.21 -22.64
N LEU A 8 -3.96 20.11 -23.13
CA LEU A 8 -3.50 19.43 -24.34
C LEU A 8 -3.70 20.36 -25.55
N ASP A 9 -2.61 20.79 -26.21
CA ASP A 9 -2.70 21.48 -27.50
C ASP A 9 -2.85 20.43 -28.62
N GLU A 10 -4.11 20.13 -28.95
CA GLU A 10 -4.52 19.13 -29.94
C GLU A 10 -4.05 19.47 -31.36
N ARG A 11 -3.62 20.70 -31.63
CA ARG A 11 -3.05 21.07 -32.95
C ARG A 11 -1.61 20.60 -33.11
N LYS A 12 -0.93 20.22 -32.03
CA LYS A 12 0.49 19.86 -32.02
C LYS A 12 0.77 18.47 -31.46
N HIS A 13 -0.12 17.97 -30.61
CA HIS A 13 0.11 16.76 -29.84
C HIS A 13 -1.10 15.83 -29.85
N HIS A 14 -0.84 14.55 -29.67
CA HIS A 14 -1.87 13.54 -29.44
C HIS A 14 -1.40 12.56 -28.36
N LEU A 15 -2.35 11.83 -27.78
CA LEU A 15 -2.08 10.77 -26.81
C LEU A 15 -2.04 9.41 -27.53
N ALA A 16 -0.96 8.66 -27.36
CA ALA A 16 -0.85 7.30 -27.89
C ALA A 16 -0.18 6.35 -26.89
N HIS A 17 0.10 5.12 -27.33
CA HIS A 17 0.74 4.09 -26.49
C HIS A 17 1.94 4.62 -25.72
N LEU A 18 2.03 4.17 -24.46
CA LEU A 18 3.11 4.52 -23.55
C LEU A 18 4.47 4.25 -24.20
N CYS A 19 5.39 5.21 -24.09
CA CYS A 19 6.73 5.05 -24.63
C CYS A 19 7.53 4.02 -23.81
N ALA A 20 8.61 3.47 -24.39
CA ALA A 20 9.45 2.49 -23.72
C ALA A 20 10.13 3.01 -22.43
N GLN A 21 10.20 4.33 -22.24
CA GLN A 21 10.74 4.97 -21.04
C GLN A 21 9.66 5.23 -19.97
N GLY A 22 8.40 4.82 -20.21
CA GLY A 22 7.32 4.93 -19.24
C GLY A 22 6.79 6.34 -19.01
N HIS A 23 7.04 7.30 -19.92
CA HIS A 23 6.56 8.67 -19.77
C HIS A 23 5.04 8.78 -19.95
N ASP A 24 4.32 8.68 -18.83
CA ASP A 24 2.86 8.82 -18.77
C ASP A 24 2.45 10.29 -18.72
N TRP A 25 1.49 10.66 -19.56
CA TRP A 25 0.84 11.96 -19.50
C TRP A 25 -0.29 11.94 -18.48
N ASN A 26 -0.13 12.64 -17.37
CA ASN A 26 -1.17 12.82 -16.34
C ASN A 26 -1.80 11.49 -15.83
N ASN A 27 -1.01 10.42 -15.72
CA ASN A 27 -1.48 9.09 -15.29
C ASN A 27 -2.61 8.52 -16.17
N THR A 28 -2.61 8.85 -17.46
CA THR A 28 -3.62 8.36 -18.41
C THR A 28 -3.27 6.98 -18.98
N GLY A 29 -2.09 6.44 -18.66
CA GLY A 29 -1.53 5.24 -19.27
C GLY A 29 -1.08 5.45 -20.72
N LYS A 30 -1.00 6.71 -21.17
CA LYS A 30 -0.66 7.11 -22.55
C LYS A 30 0.45 8.16 -22.53
N SER A 31 1.33 8.11 -23.50
CA SER A 31 2.36 9.15 -23.67
C SER A 31 1.85 10.29 -24.55
N LEU A 32 2.19 11.52 -24.16
CA LEU A 32 2.05 12.68 -25.03
C LEU A 32 3.07 12.62 -26.17
N ARG A 33 2.61 12.65 -27.41
CA ARG A 33 3.43 12.51 -28.62
C ARG A 33 3.17 13.65 -29.60
N TYR A 34 4.21 14.03 -30.34
CA TYR A 34 4.08 15.02 -31.40
C TYR A 34 3.25 14.46 -32.56
N LEU A 35 2.32 15.24 -33.09
CA LEU A 35 1.58 14.88 -34.30
C LEU A 35 2.50 14.74 -35.51
N SER A 36 3.56 15.53 -35.59
CA SER A 36 4.44 15.58 -36.76
C SER A 36 5.28 14.32 -36.98
N ASN A 37 5.66 13.60 -35.93
CA ASN A 37 6.61 12.48 -36.04
C ASN A 37 6.33 11.32 -35.06
N GLY A 38 5.25 11.39 -34.28
CA GLY A 38 4.86 10.36 -33.32
C GLY A 38 5.82 10.18 -32.13
N LYS A 39 6.88 10.98 -32.01
CA LYS A 39 7.85 10.85 -30.92
C LYS A 39 7.25 11.33 -29.62
N CYS A 40 7.60 10.65 -28.53
CA CYS A 40 7.26 11.09 -27.17
C CYS A 40 7.94 12.44 -26.89
N VAL A 41 7.13 13.40 -26.45
CA VAL A 41 7.57 14.77 -26.15
C VAL A 41 8.68 14.76 -25.10
N GLN A 42 8.51 13.97 -24.05
CA GLN A 42 9.46 13.90 -22.94
C GLN A 42 10.79 13.23 -23.35
N CYS A 43 10.74 12.08 -24.04
CA CYS A 43 11.94 11.45 -24.60
C CYS A 43 12.73 12.42 -25.50
N GLN A 44 12.03 13.21 -26.32
CA GLN A 44 12.69 14.15 -27.23
C GLN A 44 13.33 15.31 -26.46
N LYS A 45 12.67 15.86 -25.43
CA LYS A 45 13.25 16.88 -24.55
C LYS A 45 14.51 16.38 -23.85
N GLU A 46 14.48 15.18 -23.28
CA GLU A 46 15.62 14.59 -22.59
C GLU A 46 16.81 14.35 -23.54
N ARG A 47 16.53 13.88 -24.76
CA ARG A 47 17.56 13.69 -25.79
C ARG A 47 18.17 15.03 -26.21
N SER A 48 17.35 16.05 -26.45
CA SER A 48 17.82 17.39 -26.80
C SER A 48 18.62 18.03 -25.67
N SER A 49 18.19 17.86 -24.42
CA SER A 49 18.91 18.34 -23.24
C SER A 49 20.29 17.69 -23.11
N ARG A 50 20.38 16.36 -23.23
CA ARG A 50 21.65 15.63 -23.22
C ARG A 50 22.57 16.02 -24.38
N HIS A 51 22.01 16.21 -25.57
CA HIS A 51 22.77 16.70 -26.71
C HIS A 51 23.33 18.11 -26.45
N TYR A 52 22.51 19.04 -25.95
CA TYR A 52 22.92 20.39 -25.62
C TYR A 52 24.00 20.41 -24.54
N GLN A 53 23.85 19.62 -23.46
CA GLN A 53 24.85 19.52 -22.40
C GLN A 53 26.21 19.05 -22.93
N ARG A 54 26.23 18.04 -23.81
CA ARG A 54 27.47 17.53 -24.41
C ARG A 54 28.08 18.45 -25.47
N ASN A 55 27.27 19.26 -26.14
CA ASN A 55 27.70 20.07 -27.29
C ASN A 55 27.52 21.58 -27.03
N ARG A 56 27.50 22.01 -25.77
CA ARG A 56 27.12 23.38 -25.37
C ARG A 56 27.92 24.44 -26.12
N GLU A 57 29.23 24.27 -26.18
CA GLU A 57 30.14 25.24 -26.83
C GLU A 57 29.92 25.29 -28.34
N LEU A 58 29.79 24.13 -28.99
CA LEU A 58 29.50 24.04 -30.42
C LEU A 58 28.16 24.69 -30.78
N VAL A 59 27.12 24.50 -29.95
CA VAL A 59 25.82 25.14 -30.15
C VAL A 59 25.92 26.66 -30.02
N ILE A 60 26.67 27.16 -29.03
CA ILE A 60 26.91 28.61 -28.87
C ILE A 60 27.66 29.17 -30.07
N ALA A 61 28.72 28.49 -30.52
CA ALA A 61 29.52 28.91 -31.68
C ALA A 61 28.66 28.96 -32.96
N ARG A 62 27.85 27.93 -33.21
CA ARG A 62 26.94 27.86 -34.35
C ARG A 62 25.87 28.96 -34.33
N THR A 63 25.31 29.26 -33.17
CA THR A 63 24.34 30.38 -33.02
C THR A 63 25.01 31.72 -33.34
N ARG A 64 26.24 31.95 -32.87
CA ARG A 64 27.01 33.18 -33.17
C ARG A 64 27.35 33.28 -34.66
N GLU A 65 27.68 32.18 -35.30
CA GLU A 65 27.91 32.13 -36.75
C GLU A 65 26.64 32.41 -37.54
N TRP A 66 25.51 31.79 -37.16
CA TRP A 66 24.22 32.07 -37.78
C TRP A 66 23.82 33.55 -37.64
N GLN A 67 24.06 34.16 -36.48
CA GLN A 67 23.80 35.59 -36.26
C GLN A 67 24.66 36.49 -37.16
N ARG A 68 25.93 36.11 -37.40
CA ARG A 68 26.81 36.82 -38.34
C ARG A 68 26.33 36.69 -39.79
N GLN A 69 25.82 35.52 -40.17
CA GLN A 69 25.29 35.27 -41.51
C GLN A 69 23.90 35.88 -41.74
N ASN A 70 23.12 36.12 -40.68
CA ASN A 70 21.73 36.62 -40.75
C ASN A 70 21.54 37.89 -39.89
N PRO A 71 22.26 38.99 -40.18
CA PRO A 71 22.31 40.16 -39.31
C PRO A 71 20.95 40.86 -39.20
N ILE A 72 20.19 40.96 -40.30
CA ILE A 72 18.87 41.62 -40.33
C ILE A 72 17.88 40.87 -39.44
N THR A 73 17.68 39.58 -39.69
CA THR A 73 16.76 38.73 -38.92
C THR A 73 17.16 38.62 -37.45
N SER A 74 18.47 38.63 -37.15
CA SER A 74 18.96 38.67 -35.77
C SER A 74 18.58 40.00 -35.09
N ALA A 75 18.81 41.13 -35.77
CA ALA A 75 18.46 42.45 -35.26
C ALA A 75 16.95 42.62 -35.04
N GLU A 76 16.11 42.16 -35.96
CA GLU A 76 14.64 42.16 -35.83
C GLU A 76 14.18 41.33 -34.62
N ASN A 77 14.78 40.16 -34.40
CA ASN A 77 14.46 39.33 -33.23
C ASN A 77 14.86 40.00 -31.92
N VAL A 78 16.04 40.61 -31.87
CA VAL A 78 16.49 41.39 -30.71
C VAL A 78 15.55 42.56 -30.46
N ALA A 79 15.18 43.31 -31.50
CA ALA A 79 14.24 44.42 -31.42
C ALA A 79 12.86 43.99 -30.91
N ARG A 80 12.30 42.88 -31.43
CA ARG A 80 11.02 42.31 -30.97
C ARG A 80 11.05 41.93 -29.49
N VAL A 81 12.13 41.27 -29.05
CA VAL A 81 12.29 40.87 -27.64
C VAL A 81 12.43 42.10 -26.74
N ASN A 82 13.18 43.12 -27.19
CA ASN A 82 13.34 44.37 -26.47
C ASN A 82 12.04 45.18 -26.40
N ALA A 83 11.26 45.25 -27.48
CA ALA A 83 9.95 45.90 -27.51
C ALA A 83 8.94 45.22 -26.56
N TYR A 84 8.93 43.88 -26.52
CA TYR A 84 8.13 43.13 -25.55
C TYR A 84 8.52 43.45 -24.10
N ARG A 85 9.83 43.51 -23.80
CA ARG A 85 10.34 43.89 -22.48
C ARG A 85 9.98 45.34 -22.12
N GLN A 86 10.07 46.25 -23.07
CA GLN A 86 9.74 47.67 -22.89
C GLN A 86 8.25 47.86 -22.59
N LYS A 87 7.36 47.18 -23.34
CA LYS A 87 5.91 47.17 -23.07
C LYS A 87 5.57 46.65 -21.67
N GLN A 88 6.29 45.64 -21.18
CA GLN A 88 6.12 45.12 -19.81
C GLN A 88 6.65 46.10 -18.73
N LYS A 89 7.67 46.91 -19.03
CA LYS A 89 8.13 47.99 -18.14
C LYS A 89 7.11 49.12 -18.05
N GLU A 90 6.59 49.56 -19.18
CA GLU A 90 5.57 50.63 -19.27
C GLU A 90 4.26 50.24 -18.59
N GLN A 91 3.85 48.97 -18.69
CA GLN A 91 2.69 48.43 -17.98
C GLN A 91 2.93 48.22 -16.47
N GLY A 92 4.11 48.57 -15.93
CA GLY A 92 4.47 48.42 -14.52
C GLY A 92 4.69 46.98 -14.04
N THR A 93 4.36 45.99 -14.86
CA THR A 93 4.41 44.55 -14.54
C THR A 93 5.83 43.99 -14.46
N TYR A 94 6.81 44.60 -15.15
CA TYR A 94 8.22 44.19 -15.07
C TYR A 94 8.95 44.75 -13.86
N VAL A 95 8.52 45.91 -13.34
CA VAL A 95 9.26 46.64 -12.28
C VAL A 95 8.81 46.20 -10.89
N ARG A 96 7.56 45.74 -10.77
CA ARG A 96 7.00 45.26 -9.52
C ARG A 96 6.42 43.86 -9.67
N SER A 97 6.71 43.00 -8.70
CA SER A 97 6.02 41.71 -8.56
C SER A 97 4.51 41.93 -8.36
N ARG A 98 3.73 40.84 -8.44
CA ARG A 98 2.29 40.83 -8.13
C ARG A 98 1.94 41.53 -6.80
N TYR A 99 2.87 41.58 -5.86
CA TYR A 99 2.68 42.13 -4.52
C TYR A 99 3.26 43.56 -4.37
N GLY A 100 3.63 44.23 -5.46
CA GLY A 100 4.14 45.60 -5.42
C GLY A 100 5.63 45.74 -5.05
N LEU A 101 6.31 44.62 -4.74
CA LEU A 101 7.75 44.60 -4.44
C LEU A 101 8.58 44.82 -5.71
N PRO A 102 9.76 45.49 -5.63
CA PRO A 102 10.68 45.59 -6.77
C PRO A 102 11.01 44.21 -7.35
N TYR A 103 11.17 44.14 -8.67
CA TYR A 103 11.60 42.92 -9.34
C TYR A 103 12.96 42.46 -8.79
N GLY A 104 13.08 41.18 -8.45
CA GLY A 104 14.31 40.62 -7.87
C GLY A 104 14.45 40.82 -6.36
N PHE A 105 13.67 41.69 -5.73
CA PHE A 105 13.80 42.06 -4.31
C PHE A 105 13.88 40.85 -3.37
N LEU A 106 12.99 39.87 -3.52
CA LEU A 106 12.97 38.69 -2.65
C LEU A 106 14.22 37.81 -2.83
N SER A 107 14.65 37.59 -4.08
CA SER A 107 15.85 36.80 -4.37
C SER A 107 17.14 37.51 -3.97
N GLU A 108 17.21 38.83 -4.14
CA GLU A 108 18.37 39.66 -3.77
C GLU A 108 18.57 39.72 -2.25
N ASN A 109 17.48 39.52 -1.49
CA ASN A 109 17.51 39.52 -0.04
C ASN A 109 17.36 38.11 0.56
N ASP A 110 17.49 37.03 -0.21
CA ASP A 110 17.36 35.64 0.25
C ASP A 110 16.04 35.32 0.97
N ILE A 111 14.92 35.93 0.56
CA ILE A 111 13.60 35.69 1.14
C ILE A 111 12.78 34.75 0.24
N PRO A 112 12.20 33.65 0.78
CA PRO A 112 11.37 32.74 -0.01
C PRO A 112 10.13 33.41 -0.60
N ALA A 113 9.76 33.01 -1.82
CA ALA A 113 8.69 33.66 -2.60
C ALA A 113 7.29 33.56 -1.95
N ASN A 114 7.04 32.58 -1.07
CA ASN A 114 5.78 32.43 -0.34
C ASN A 114 5.56 33.56 0.69
N TYR A 115 6.60 34.27 1.11
CA TYR A 115 6.47 35.42 2.02
C TYR A 115 6.22 36.75 1.28
N ALA A 116 6.11 36.75 -0.05
CA ALA A 116 6.02 37.97 -0.86
C ALA A 116 4.94 38.96 -0.39
N SER A 117 3.75 38.46 -0.05
CA SER A 117 2.66 39.32 0.45
C SER A 117 2.96 39.89 1.84
N ARG A 118 3.55 39.08 2.72
CA ARG A 118 3.90 39.47 4.09
C ARG A 118 5.04 40.49 4.11
N VAL A 119 6.05 40.30 3.25
CA VAL A 119 7.16 41.25 3.06
C VAL A 119 6.66 42.60 2.54
N ALA A 120 5.74 42.60 1.58
CA ALA A 120 5.15 43.84 1.06
C ALA A 120 4.38 44.61 2.14
N GLU A 121 3.64 43.91 3.00
CA GLU A 121 2.95 44.50 4.14
C GLU A 121 3.92 45.14 5.14
N LEU A 122 4.99 44.42 5.54
CA LEU A 122 5.96 44.89 6.53
C LEU A 122 6.80 46.08 6.01
N LEU A 123 7.19 46.05 4.74
CA LEU A 123 7.81 47.21 4.07
C LEU A 123 6.87 48.41 4.03
N GLY A 124 5.58 48.18 3.78
CA GLY A 124 4.55 49.23 3.81
C GLY A 124 4.39 49.88 5.19
N ARG A 125 4.79 49.19 6.27
CA ARG A 125 4.87 49.72 7.64
C ARG A 125 6.19 50.45 7.95
N GLY A 126 7.08 50.58 6.96
CA GLY A 126 8.37 51.25 7.11
C GLY A 126 9.47 50.41 7.75
N MET A 127 9.29 49.09 7.89
CA MET A 127 10.32 48.20 8.44
C MET A 127 11.45 47.99 7.43
N ASN A 128 12.68 47.84 7.93
CA ASN A 128 13.83 47.52 7.11
C ASN A 128 13.96 45.99 6.88
N VAL A 129 14.81 45.60 5.92
CA VAL A 129 14.94 44.19 5.50
C VAL A 129 15.41 43.28 6.64
N HIS A 130 16.27 43.77 7.54
CA HIS A 130 16.79 42.97 8.65
C HIS A 130 15.68 42.67 9.66
N GLU A 131 14.91 43.68 10.06
CA GLU A 131 13.75 43.54 10.94
C GLU A 131 12.71 42.57 10.36
N ILE A 132 12.48 42.65 9.04
CA ILE A 132 11.57 41.74 8.35
C ILE A 132 12.06 40.30 8.43
N LYS A 133 13.36 40.04 8.21
CA LYS A 133 13.93 38.69 8.30
C LYS A 133 13.78 38.12 9.71
N ASP A 134 14.02 38.91 10.74
CA ASP A 134 13.89 38.48 12.14
C ASP A 134 12.44 38.10 12.48
N ILE A 135 11.47 38.90 12.01
CA ILE A 135 10.04 38.60 12.17
C ILE A 135 9.68 37.30 11.45
N LEU A 136 10.11 37.13 10.20
CA LEU A 136 9.79 35.93 9.41
C LEU A 136 10.42 34.66 10.01
N ASP A 137 11.65 34.75 10.52
CA ASP A 137 12.32 33.64 11.21
C ASP A 137 11.63 33.29 12.52
N PHE A 138 11.24 34.30 13.32
CA PHE A 138 10.45 34.11 14.53
C PHE A 138 9.08 33.49 14.22
N GLU A 139 8.34 34.01 13.23
CA GLU A 139 7.04 33.48 12.79
C GLU A 139 7.19 32.01 12.34
N SER A 140 8.22 31.68 11.57
CA SER A 140 8.50 30.31 11.12
C SER A 140 8.76 29.36 12.30
N LYS A 141 9.67 29.73 13.21
CA LYS A 141 10.01 28.95 14.41
C LYS A 141 8.80 28.81 15.35
N TYR A 142 7.99 29.85 15.46
CA TYR A 142 6.78 29.83 16.27
C TYR A 142 5.72 28.90 15.66
N LEU A 143 5.51 28.94 14.35
CA LEU A 143 4.60 28.05 13.62
C LEU A 143 5.01 26.57 13.75
N GLU A 144 6.31 26.27 13.75
CA GLU A 144 6.84 24.94 14.05
C GLU A 144 6.57 24.51 15.50
N LYS A 145 6.81 25.41 16.46
CA LYS A 145 6.59 25.15 17.90
C LYS A 145 5.14 24.88 18.25
N ILE A 146 4.19 25.57 17.61
CA ILE A 146 2.75 25.39 17.83
C ILE A 146 2.12 24.32 16.93
N GLY A 147 2.91 23.68 16.05
CA GLY A 147 2.45 22.60 15.18
C GLY A 147 1.53 23.03 14.03
N TYR A 148 1.55 24.32 13.64
CA TYR A 148 0.76 24.85 12.53
C TYR A 148 1.43 24.72 11.16
N SER A 149 2.74 24.42 11.10
CA SER A 149 3.37 23.99 9.85
C SER A 149 3.02 22.53 9.59
N LEU A 150 2.03 22.28 8.72
CA LEU A 150 1.63 20.92 8.37
C LEU A 150 2.82 20.16 7.77
N THR A 151 3.30 19.16 8.49
CA THR A 151 4.32 18.22 8.01
C THR A 151 3.86 17.56 6.71
N VAL A 152 4.80 17.09 5.89
CA VAL A 152 4.48 16.31 4.68
C VAL A 152 3.55 15.13 5.01
N ALA A 153 3.72 14.50 6.17
CA ALA A 153 2.85 13.42 6.64
C ALA A 153 1.40 13.90 6.87
N GLN A 154 1.21 15.08 7.48
CA GLN A 154 -0.12 15.66 7.69
C GLN A 154 -0.78 16.07 6.38
N LEU A 155 -0.04 16.69 5.45
CA LEU A 155 -0.55 17.03 4.12
C LEU A 155 -1.02 15.80 3.34
N VAL A 156 -0.21 14.72 3.35
CA VAL A 156 -0.58 13.45 2.73
C VAL A 156 -1.81 12.84 3.40
N HIS A 157 -1.90 12.91 4.73
CA HIS A 157 -3.02 12.38 5.49
C HIS A 157 -4.33 13.14 5.20
N GLU A 158 -4.28 14.46 5.11
CA GLU A 158 -5.43 15.30 4.74
C GLU A 158 -5.88 15.06 3.30
N GLU A 159 -4.94 14.97 2.37
CA GLU A 159 -5.22 14.66 0.97
C GLU A 159 -5.85 13.27 0.83
N GLN A 160 -5.33 12.29 1.56
CA GLN A 160 -5.89 10.94 1.61
C GLN A 160 -7.30 10.94 2.21
N LYS A 161 -7.57 11.72 3.27
CA LYS A 161 -8.93 11.89 3.81
C LYS A 161 -9.89 12.54 2.81
N ARG A 162 -9.44 13.54 2.06
CA ARG A 162 -10.23 14.16 0.98
C ARG A 162 -10.56 13.15 -0.11
N TYR A 163 -9.54 12.44 -0.61
CA TYR A 163 -9.70 11.38 -1.60
C TYR A 163 -10.71 10.33 -1.15
N TRP A 164 -10.63 9.85 0.10
CA TRP A 164 -11.56 8.86 0.64
C TRP A 164 -13.00 9.37 0.81
N ARG A 165 -13.20 10.66 1.07
CA ARG A 165 -14.54 11.28 1.12
C ARG A 165 -15.17 11.33 -0.27
N GLU A 166 -14.38 11.71 -1.27
CA GLU A 166 -14.82 11.81 -2.66
C GLU A 166 -14.94 10.43 -3.35
N ASN A 167 -14.21 9.42 -2.87
CA ASN A 167 -14.14 8.08 -3.46
C ASN A 167 -14.46 6.97 -2.42
N PRO A 168 -15.70 6.88 -1.92
CA PRO A 168 -16.08 5.92 -0.88
C PRO A 168 -15.95 4.46 -1.34
N GLU A 169 -16.09 4.18 -2.64
CA GLU A 169 -15.88 2.83 -3.21
C GLU A 169 -14.41 2.39 -3.11
N ALA A 170 -13.50 3.29 -3.48
CA ALA A 170 -12.06 3.04 -3.37
C ALA A 170 -11.68 2.78 -1.91
N ARG A 171 -12.30 3.52 -0.97
CA ARG A 171 -12.09 3.34 0.48
C ARG A 171 -12.48 1.95 0.92
N ARG A 172 -13.69 1.53 0.58
CA ARG A 172 -14.20 0.18 0.89
C ARG A 172 -13.30 -0.90 0.31
N LEU A 173 -12.81 -0.73 -0.92
CA LEU A 173 -11.89 -1.67 -1.55
C LEU A 173 -10.54 -1.75 -0.83
N HIS A 174 -9.98 -0.60 -0.44
CA HIS A 174 -8.72 -0.54 0.31
C HIS A 174 -8.84 -1.15 1.70
N GLU A 175 -9.88 -0.78 2.46
CA GLU A 175 -10.18 -1.36 3.76
C GLU A 175 -10.41 -2.86 3.65
N SER A 176 -11.11 -3.34 2.61
CA SER A 176 -11.27 -4.77 2.33
C SER A 176 -9.92 -5.48 2.11
N LYS A 177 -9.02 -4.89 1.32
CA LYS A 177 -7.66 -5.42 1.09
C LYS A 177 -6.84 -5.45 2.38
N GLN A 178 -6.86 -4.37 3.17
CA GLN A 178 -6.16 -4.32 4.46
C GLN A 178 -6.74 -5.31 5.46
N ASN A 179 -8.07 -5.44 5.54
CA ASN A 179 -8.74 -6.40 6.41
C ASN A 179 -8.37 -7.84 6.06
N LYS A 180 -8.31 -8.19 4.76
CA LYS A 180 -7.83 -9.49 4.30
C LYS A 180 -6.38 -9.74 4.72
N HIS A 181 -5.51 -8.74 4.57
CA HIS A 181 -4.12 -8.85 4.99
C HIS A 181 -3.99 -9.03 6.51
N ARG A 182 -4.69 -8.21 7.30
CA ARG A 182 -4.71 -8.30 8.77
C ARG A 182 -5.26 -9.64 9.25
N LEU A 183 -6.33 -10.13 8.64
CA LEU A 183 -6.89 -11.46 8.93
C LEU A 183 -5.89 -12.56 8.59
N ARG A 184 -5.17 -12.47 7.48
CA ARG A 184 -4.13 -13.43 7.09
C ARG A 184 -2.99 -13.44 8.11
N LEU A 185 -2.48 -12.27 8.50
CA LEU A 185 -1.45 -12.14 9.54
C LEU A 185 -1.94 -12.76 10.85
N ARG A 186 -3.14 -12.39 11.29
CA ARG A 186 -3.73 -12.96 12.51
C ARG A 186 -3.89 -14.47 12.40
N TYR A 187 -4.32 -15.02 11.27
CA TYR A 187 -4.38 -16.47 11.07
C TYR A 187 -2.99 -17.14 11.13
N MET A 188 -1.93 -16.44 10.73
CA MET A 188 -0.55 -16.97 10.80
C MET A 188 0.03 -16.92 12.21
N THR A 189 -0.34 -15.94 13.04
CA THR A 189 0.24 -15.73 14.37
C THR A 189 -0.62 -16.25 15.51
N ASP A 190 -1.95 -16.15 15.39
CA ASP A 190 -2.93 -16.53 16.40
C ASP A 190 -3.33 -18.01 16.22
N GLU A 191 -2.75 -18.87 17.06
CA GLU A 191 -3.08 -20.29 17.08
C GLU A 191 -4.54 -20.56 17.45
N SER A 192 -5.12 -19.79 18.37
CA SER A 192 -6.50 -19.96 18.80
C SER A 192 -7.47 -19.70 17.63
N LEU A 193 -7.19 -18.69 16.81
CA LEU A 193 -7.95 -18.43 15.57
C LEU A 193 -7.80 -19.57 14.56
N ARG A 194 -6.61 -20.18 14.42
CA ARG A 194 -6.42 -21.35 13.54
C ARG A 194 -7.24 -22.54 14.02
N LEU A 195 -7.20 -22.85 15.32
CA LEU A 195 -7.95 -23.94 15.92
C LEU A 195 -9.46 -23.71 15.77
N TYR A 196 -9.94 -22.51 16.06
CA TYR A 196 -11.35 -22.12 15.83
C TYR A 196 -11.78 -22.33 14.38
N ASN A 197 -11.00 -21.88 13.40
CA ASN A 197 -11.37 -22.06 11.98
C ASN A 197 -11.37 -23.53 11.55
N ARG A 198 -10.44 -24.34 12.08
CA ARG A 198 -10.40 -25.80 11.83
C ARG A 198 -11.62 -26.48 12.44
N GLU A 199 -11.93 -26.18 13.69
CA GLU A 199 -13.11 -26.66 14.41
C GLU A 199 -14.38 -26.29 13.65
N LYS A 200 -14.58 -25.01 13.34
CA LYS A 200 -15.76 -24.51 12.62
C LYS A 200 -15.97 -25.25 11.30
N SER A 201 -14.89 -25.50 10.56
CA SER A 201 -14.94 -26.26 9.30
C SER A 201 -15.36 -27.71 9.51
N LYS A 202 -14.85 -28.37 10.55
CA LYS A 202 -15.18 -29.77 10.91
C LYS A 202 -16.60 -29.89 11.46
N ARG A 203 -17.01 -28.99 12.36
CA ARG A 203 -18.36 -28.89 12.91
C ARG A 203 -19.39 -28.73 11.80
N ARG A 204 -19.17 -27.80 10.87
CA ARG A 204 -20.05 -27.62 9.70
C ARG A 204 -20.17 -28.90 8.85
N LYS A 205 -19.07 -29.64 8.66
CA LYS A 205 -19.11 -30.92 7.93
C LYS A 205 -19.90 -32.00 8.68
N ALA A 206 -19.86 -32.02 10.01
CA ALA A 206 -20.69 -32.91 10.83
C ALA A 206 -22.17 -32.52 10.73
N GLN A 207 -22.49 -31.23 10.89
CA GLN A 207 -23.87 -30.71 10.78
C GLN A 207 -24.49 -31.00 9.40
N ASN A 208 -23.74 -30.78 8.32
CA ASN A 208 -24.20 -31.09 6.96
C ASN A 208 -24.49 -32.59 6.72
N ARG A 209 -24.05 -33.46 7.63
CA ARG A 209 -24.31 -34.90 7.61
C ARG A 209 -25.38 -35.33 8.63
N GLY A 210 -26.07 -34.38 9.26
CA GLY A 210 -27.12 -34.66 10.24
C GLY A 210 -26.62 -35.11 11.62
N GLN A 211 -25.32 -35.02 11.88
CA GLN A 211 -24.72 -35.44 13.16
C GLN A 211 -24.82 -34.35 14.23
N ILE A 212 -24.97 -34.77 15.49
CA ILE A 212 -24.89 -33.87 16.65
C ILE A 212 -23.46 -33.32 16.73
N ALA A 213 -23.34 -31.99 16.64
CA ALA A 213 -22.06 -31.32 16.58
C ALA A 213 -22.01 -30.12 17.53
N VAL A 214 -21.33 -30.32 18.66
CA VAL A 214 -21.16 -29.30 19.70
C VAL A 214 -19.98 -28.40 19.35
N ALA A 215 -20.09 -27.11 19.68
CA ALA A 215 -19.00 -26.17 19.49
C ALA A 215 -17.87 -26.46 20.50
N ILE A 216 -16.67 -26.73 19.99
CA ILE A 216 -15.53 -27.05 20.86
C ILE A 216 -14.63 -25.82 21.00
N PRO A 217 -14.42 -25.28 22.22
CA PRO A 217 -13.61 -24.09 22.39
C PRO A 217 -12.14 -24.37 22.10
N ALA A 218 -11.43 -23.37 21.56
CA ALA A 218 -10.01 -23.49 21.20
C ALA A 218 -9.11 -23.88 22.40
N SER A 219 -9.49 -23.47 23.61
CA SER A 219 -8.81 -23.84 24.85
C SER A 219 -8.90 -25.34 25.15
N ALA A 220 -10.05 -25.98 24.90
CA ALA A 220 -10.21 -27.42 25.05
C ALA A 220 -9.37 -28.20 24.03
N LEU A 221 -9.38 -27.76 22.77
CA LEU A 221 -8.52 -28.34 21.73
C LEU A 221 -7.03 -28.18 22.06
N ARG A 222 -6.61 -27.03 22.56
CA ARG A 222 -5.23 -26.79 23.01
C ARG A 222 -4.85 -27.74 24.15
N ARG A 223 -5.74 -27.92 25.14
CA ARG A 223 -5.53 -28.86 26.24
C ARG A 223 -5.37 -30.28 25.71
N ARG A 224 -6.28 -30.74 24.85
CA ARG A 224 -6.20 -32.04 24.18
C ARG A 224 -4.88 -32.22 23.42
N PHE A 225 -4.46 -31.21 22.65
CA PHE A 225 -3.22 -31.30 21.88
C PHE A 225 -2.00 -31.37 22.82
N ASN A 226 -2.03 -30.66 23.95
CA ASN A 226 -0.99 -30.71 24.96
C ASN A 226 -0.88 -32.06 25.69
N GLU A 227 -2.00 -32.75 25.93
CA GLU A 227 -2.01 -34.11 26.51
C GLU A 227 -1.23 -35.12 25.65
N PHE A 228 -1.18 -34.91 24.34
CA PHE A 228 -0.35 -35.69 23.40
C PHE A 228 1.03 -35.07 23.14
N GLY A 229 1.47 -34.12 23.97
CA GLY A 229 2.75 -33.42 23.83
C GLY A 229 2.87 -32.61 22.54
N ASN A 230 1.74 -32.11 22.01
CA ASN A 230 1.65 -31.46 20.70
C ASN A 230 2.19 -32.31 19.54
N CYS A 231 2.07 -33.63 19.67
CA CYS A 231 2.48 -34.61 18.67
C CYS A 231 1.25 -35.35 18.11
N CYS A 232 1.43 -36.02 16.98
CA CYS A 232 0.40 -36.89 16.43
C CYS A 232 0.08 -38.02 17.43
N ALA A 233 -1.20 -38.24 17.71
CA ALA A 233 -1.66 -39.29 18.61
C ALA A 233 -1.21 -40.68 18.15
N TYR A 234 -1.17 -40.91 16.84
CA TYR A 234 -0.72 -42.16 16.21
C TYR A 234 0.81 -42.25 16.09
N CYS A 235 1.41 -41.65 15.06
CA CYS A 235 2.84 -41.83 14.77
C CYS A 235 3.80 -41.04 15.67
N GLY A 236 3.30 -40.19 16.57
CA GLY A 236 4.15 -39.36 17.42
C GLY A 236 4.90 -38.23 16.72
N ASN A 237 4.72 -38.04 15.41
CA ASN A 237 5.40 -36.97 14.68
C ASN A 237 4.97 -35.58 15.19
N ARG A 238 5.92 -34.64 15.20
CA ARG A 238 5.71 -33.23 15.55
C ARG A 238 5.33 -32.42 14.31
N GLY A 239 4.84 -31.21 14.53
CA GLY A 239 4.50 -30.26 13.46
C GLY A 239 3.02 -29.94 13.40
N PHE A 240 2.49 -29.70 12.19
CA PHE A 240 1.11 -29.27 12.02
C PHE A 240 0.12 -30.40 12.31
N MET A 241 -0.61 -30.28 13.43
CA MET A 241 -1.65 -31.22 13.83
C MET A 241 -3.04 -30.79 13.35
N GLN A 242 -3.80 -31.74 12.84
CA GLN A 242 -5.20 -31.60 12.47
C GLN A 242 -6.11 -32.16 13.57
N ILE A 243 -7.34 -31.66 13.61
CA ILE A 243 -8.43 -32.24 14.37
C ILE A 243 -8.87 -33.52 13.64
N GLU A 244 -8.61 -34.66 14.27
CA GLU A 244 -9.02 -35.99 13.82
C GLU A 244 -10.14 -36.52 14.71
N HIS A 245 -11.06 -37.26 14.09
CA HIS A 245 -12.19 -37.90 14.75
C HIS A 245 -11.90 -39.39 14.88
N VAL A 246 -11.69 -39.86 16.11
CA VAL A 246 -11.28 -41.25 16.38
C VAL A 246 -12.29 -42.22 15.78
N ILE A 247 -13.58 -42.02 16.07
CA ILE A 247 -14.70 -42.61 15.36
C ILE A 247 -15.07 -41.64 14.23
N ALA A 248 -15.02 -42.11 12.98
CA ALA A 248 -15.29 -41.24 11.84
C ALA A 248 -16.74 -40.73 11.83
N ILE A 249 -16.95 -39.49 11.38
CA ILE A 249 -18.29 -38.87 11.27
C ILE A 249 -19.26 -39.70 10.40
N CYS A 250 -18.75 -40.43 9.40
CA CYS A 250 -19.57 -41.32 8.57
C CYS A 250 -19.92 -42.66 9.22
N ASN A 251 -19.31 -42.97 10.37
CA ASN A 251 -19.55 -44.17 11.15
C ASN A 251 -20.11 -43.75 12.53
N ASP A 252 -21.01 -42.76 12.55
CA ASP A 252 -21.68 -42.24 13.74
C ASP A 252 -20.79 -41.66 14.85
N GLY A 253 -19.56 -41.26 14.50
CA GLY A 253 -18.68 -40.55 15.41
C GLY A 253 -19.16 -39.11 15.67
N LEU A 254 -19.39 -38.79 16.94
CA LEU A 254 -19.78 -37.46 17.39
C LEU A 254 -18.68 -36.42 17.15
N HIS A 255 -19.09 -35.19 16.84
CA HIS A 255 -18.17 -34.04 16.84
C HIS A 255 -18.07 -33.47 18.26
N ASP A 256 -17.35 -34.18 19.12
CA ASP A 256 -17.12 -33.85 20.53
C ASP A 256 -15.65 -34.00 20.94
N ILE A 257 -15.24 -33.34 22.03
CA ILE A 257 -13.87 -33.37 22.55
C ILE A 257 -13.42 -34.79 23.01
N SER A 258 -14.38 -35.64 23.38
CA SER A 258 -14.15 -37.06 23.72
C SER A 258 -13.90 -37.95 22.50
N ASN A 259 -14.17 -37.47 21.29
CA ASN A 259 -13.90 -38.18 20.04
C ASN A 259 -12.79 -37.51 19.20
N ILE A 260 -12.03 -36.59 19.78
CA ILE A 260 -11.02 -35.80 19.07
C ILE A 260 -9.61 -36.00 19.61
N VAL A 261 -8.69 -36.27 18.69
CA VAL A 261 -7.24 -36.34 18.95
C VAL A 261 -6.45 -35.53 17.92
N PRO A 262 -5.21 -35.09 18.25
CA PRO A 262 -4.32 -34.48 17.26
C PRO A 262 -3.76 -35.53 16.30
N ALA A 263 -3.87 -35.32 15.00
CA ALA A 263 -3.21 -36.19 14.01
C ALA A 263 -2.47 -35.38 12.95
N CYS A 264 -1.32 -35.88 12.49
CA CYS A 264 -0.66 -35.31 11.32
C CYS A 264 -1.52 -35.58 10.05
N LEU A 265 -1.30 -34.79 9.00
CA LEU A 265 -2.04 -34.93 7.73
C LEU A 265 -1.99 -36.36 7.18
N ARG A 266 -0.81 -37.00 7.21
CA ARG A 266 -0.59 -38.36 6.68
C ARG A 266 -1.43 -39.40 7.44
N CYS A 267 -1.41 -39.38 8.76
CA CYS A 267 -2.18 -40.33 9.57
C CYS A 267 -3.68 -40.10 9.43
N ASN A 268 -4.14 -38.85 9.54
CA ASN A 268 -5.56 -38.49 9.39
C ASN A 268 -6.12 -38.95 8.04
N TYR A 269 -5.36 -38.73 6.96
CA TYR A 269 -5.75 -39.15 5.62
C TYR A 269 -5.73 -40.68 5.46
N SER A 270 -4.69 -41.36 5.93
CA SER A 270 -4.56 -42.83 5.81
C SER A 270 -5.64 -43.58 6.59
N LYS A 271 -5.99 -43.11 7.79
CA LYS A 271 -7.07 -43.64 8.62
C LYS A 271 -8.42 -43.41 7.94
N GLY A 272 -8.73 -42.16 7.60
CA GLY A 272 -9.97 -41.80 6.91
C GLY A 272 -11.23 -42.28 7.65
N ARG A 273 -11.93 -43.25 7.05
CA ARG A 273 -13.17 -43.85 7.58
C ARG A 273 -13.00 -45.24 8.22
N LYS A 274 -11.77 -45.77 8.23
CA LYS A 274 -11.49 -47.09 8.80
C LYS A 274 -11.71 -47.06 10.30
N ASP A 275 -11.97 -48.23 10.88
CA ASP A 275 -11.89 -48.38 12.33
C ASP A 275 -10.49 -47.95 12.80
N MET A 276 -10.45 -47.19 13.90
CA MET A 276 -9.20 -46.59 14.36
C MET A 276 -8.23 -47.65 14.88
N GLU A 277 -8.73 -48.63 15.63
CA GLU A 277 -7.88 -49.62 16.29
C GLU A 277 -7.33 -50.60 15.26
N ASP A 278 -8.18 -51.15 14.40
CA ASP A 278 -7.77 -52.07 13.33
C ASP A 278 -6.75 -51.41 12.40
N TRP A 279 -7.05 -50.17 11.98
CA TRP A 279 -6.13 -49.40 11.15
C TRP A 279 -4.81 -49.15 11.87
N TYR A 280 -4.84 -48.72 13.12
CA TYR A 280 -3.62 -48.34 13.84
C TYR A 280 -2.74 -49.57 14.14
N ARG A 281 -3.32 -50.72 14.50
CA ARG A 281 -2.61 -51.99 14.70
C ARG A 281 -1.91 -52.47 13.42
N SER A 282 -2.46 -52.17 12.25
CA SER A 282 -1.83 -52.50 10.96
C SER A 282 -0.67 -51.58 10.55
N GLN A 283 -0.40 -50.49 11.28
CA GLN A 283 0.66 -49.54 10.92
C GLN A 283 2.02 -49.97 11.47
N ALA A 284 3.08 -49.78 10.67
CA ALA A 284 4.46 -50.08 11.08
C ALA A 284 4.95 -49.27 12.30
N PHE A 285 4.28 -48.16 12.63
CA PHE A 285 4.59 -47.29 13.78
C PHE A 285 3.63 -47.51 14.96
N PHE A 286 2.92 -48.64 15.01
CA PHE A 286 2.01 -48.97 16.09
C PHE A 286 2.71 -48.93 17.45
N CYS A 287 2.01 -48.39 18.46
CA CYS A 287 2.49 -48.33 19.83
C CYS A 287 1.30 -48.51 20.78
N GLN A 288 1.36 -49.55 21.63
CA GLN A 288 0.30 -49.90 22.57
C GLN A 288 -0.01 -48.73 23.53
N ALA A 289 1.01 -48.10 24.12
CA ALA A 289 0.81 -46.97 25.04
C ALA A 289 0.04 -45.78 24.42
N ARG A 290 0.19 -45.57 23.11
CA ARG A 290 -0.56 -44.53 22.38
C ARG A 290 -1.99 -44.97 22.09
N LEU A 291 -2.22 -46.25 21.78
CA LEU A 291 -3.56 -46.81 21.64
C LEU A 291 -4.32 -46.66 22.96
N ASP A 292 -3.71 -47.03 24.08
CA ASP A 292 -4.31 -46.92 25.42
C ASP A 292 -4.65 -45.46 25.77
N ALA A 293 -3.80 -44.50 25.36
CA ALA A 293 -4.08 -43.08 25.52
C ALA A 293 -5.29 -42.60 24.70
N ILE A 294 -5.44 -43.10 23.46
CA ILE A 294 -6.60 -42.78 22.61
C ILE A 294 -7.86 -43.43 23.15
N GLN A 295 -7.81 -44.70 23.55
CA GLN A 295 -8.95 -45.45 24.10
C GLN A 295 -9.46 -44.82 25.41
N ARG A 296 -8.59 -44.33 26.29
CA ARG A 296 -8.99 -43.58 27.49
C ARG A 296 -9.85 -42.35 27.18
N ILE A 297 -9.64 -41.71 26.04
CA ILE A 297 -10.39 -40.53 25.63
C ILE A 297 -11.78 -40.92 25.11
N THR A 298 -11.84 -41.97 24.28
CA THR A 298 -13.10 -42.45 23.72
C THR A 298 -13.96 -43.23 24.70
N ALA A 299 -13.38 -43.83 25.75
CA ALA A 299 -14.14 -44.48 26.81
C ALA A 299 -15.09 -43.49 27.53
N ILE A 300 -14.65 -42.23 27.72
CA ILE A 300 -15.47 -41.16 28.30
C ILE A 300 -16.65 -40.77 27.38
N SER A 301 -16.49 -40.93 26.06
CA SER A 301 -17.56 -40.71 25.07
C SER A 301 -18.69 -41.74 25.20
N ALA A 302 -18.36 -43.00 25.48
CA ALA A 302 -19.34 -44.09 25.55
C ALA A 302 -20.30 -43.92 26.74
N ASP A 303 -19.79 -43.52 27.90
CA ASP A 303 -20.62 -43.23 29.08
C ASP A 303 -21.54 -42.02 28.88
N THR A 304 -21.04 -41.00 28.17
CA THR A 304 -21.82 -39.79 27.86
C THR A 304 -22.91 -40.10 26.81
N GLN A 305 -22.62 -40.93 25.81
CA GLN A 305 -23.60 -41.37 24.81
C GLN A 305 -24.71 -42.26 25.41
N LEU A 306 -24.37 -43.13 26.38
CA LEU A 306 -25.36 -43.97 27.07
C LEU A 306 -26.35 -43.13 27.88
N SER A 307 -25.88 -42.06 28.53
CA SER A 307 -26.74 -41.14 29.29
C SER A 307 -27.70 -40.29 28.43
N LEU A 308 -27.35 -40.02 27.17
CA LEU A 308 -28.18 -39.24 26.23
C LEU A 308 -29.16 -40.09 25.41
N ALA A 309 -28.98 -41.42 25.38
CA ALA A 309 -29.85 -42.34 24.65
C ALA A 309 -30.96 -42.95 25.53
N VAL A 310 -30.87 -42.80 26.86
CA VAL A 310 -31.80 -43.38 27.85
C VAL A 310 -32.74 -42.31 28.46
N GLY A 311 -32.64 -41.05 28.04
CA GLY A 311 -33.53 -39.95 28.43
C GLY A 311 -34.24 -39.34 27.24
#